data_AF-A0A522XIT7-F1
#
_entry.id   AF-A0A522XIT7-F1
#
_cell.length_a   1.000
_cell.length_b   1.000
_cell.length_c   1.000
_cell.angle_alpha   90.00
_cell.angle_beta   90.00
_cell.angle_gamma   90.00
#
_symmetry.space_group_name_H-M   'P 1'
#
loop_
_entity.id
_entity.type
_entity.pdbx_description
1 polymer ?
#
loop_
_entity_poly.entity_id
_entity_poly.type
_entity_poly.pdbx_seq_one_letter_code
_entity_poly.pdbx_strand_id
1 'polypeptide(L)'
;MKQLPSAPEYSISIDGVVKKGSRLLKVNTKGCIRVSIRRKMRLLAELLAETYLGMPSDGQHTVCYLDGDNTNLSLENLYWVDPWFNQIPKQTTRFEGKEFFRMDWLETKQYFISKSGDILNFSKQKLVVSQKDSIGYLRFTYYILKKGKRNRKTIAVHIACYKTFNPDFDSLHQEINHKNGVKTDNRIENLEAVSHAENMKHAFDTGLRQVKYSRDVAGDIASKVLSGKSWTDIYREYLAPELGLTKQQSFSLINAVVNNQDAYMDVKQKHGLTQGSTTISKESTVQANGTGNGGTP
;
A
#
# COMPACT_ATOMS: atom_id res chain seq x y z
N MET A 1 -45.53 13.76 -7.43
CA MET A 1 -44.93 13.30 -6.15
C MET A 1 -45.47 11.93 -5.83
N LYS A 2 -44.65 11.04 -5.25
CA LYS A 2 -45.06 9.72 -4.76
C LYS A 2 -44.95 9.68 -3.24
N GLN A 3 -45.78 8.89 -2.58
CA GLN A 3 -45.63 8.64 -1.14
C GLN A 3 -44.36 7.83 -0.87
N LEU A 4 -43.69 8.12 0.25
CA LEU A 4 -42.54 7.31 0.67
C LEU A 4 -43.03 5.94 1.15
N PRO A 5 -42.53 4.82 0.59
CA PRO A 5 -42.90 3.48 1.05
C PRO A 5 -42.63 3.27 2.54
N SER A 6 -41.51 3.81 3.05
CA SER A 6 -41.11 3.68 4.45
C SER A 6 -41.85 4.62 5.41
N ALA A 7 -42.50 5.67 4.90
CA ALA A 7 -43.22 6.68 5.70
C ALA A 7 -44.36 7.34 4.89
N PRO A 8 -45.52 6.66 4.73
CA PRO A 8 -46.58 7.05 3.80
C PRO A 8 -47.20 8.43 4.03
N GLU A 9 -47.04 9.02 5.22
CA GLU A 9 -47.48 10.39 5.52
C GLU A 9 -46.61 11.48 4.88
N TYR A 10 -45.51 11.09 4.24
CA TYR A 10 -44.60 11.96 3.49
C TYR A 10 -44.64 11.61 2.00
N SER A 11 -44.33 12.59 1.16
CA SER A 11 -44.17 12.40 -0.28
C SER A 11 -42.94 13.12 -0.81
N ILE A 12 -42.41 12.61 -1.92
CA ILE A 12 -41.21 13.13 -2.59
C ILE A 12 -41.48 13.30 -4.09
N SER A 13 -40.92 14.35 -4.71
CA SER A 13 -40.90 14.52 -6.16
C SER A 13 -39.64 13.91 -6.76
N ILE A 14 -39.63 13.73 -8.09
CA ILE A 14 -38.43 13.24 -8.78
C ILE A 14 -37.25 14.21 -8.63
N ASP A 15 -37.53 15.51 -8.50
CA ASP A 15 -36.55 16.57 -8.27
C ASP A 15 -36.13 16.72 -6.80
N GLY A 16 -36.53 15.79 -5.92
CA GLY A 16 -36.10 15.77 -4.51
C GLY A 16 -36.87 16.71 -3.57
N VAL A 17 -38.00 17.29 -3.98
CA VAL A 17 -38.85 18.10 -3.08
C VAL A 17 -39.64 17.18 -2.17
N VAL A 18 -39.56 17.40 -0.84
CA VAL A 18 -40.21 16.55 0.16
C VAL A 18 -41.33 17.29 0.90
N LYS A 19 -42.48 16.62 1.09
CA LYS A 19 -43.64 17.14 1.83
C LYS A 19 -44.13 16.19 2.92
N LYS A 20 -44.80 16.74 3.93
CA LYS A 20 -45.70 16.03 4.86
C LYS A 20 -47.09 16.63 4.72
N GLY A 21 -48.03 15.91 4.09
CA GLY A 21 -49.28 16.51 3.62
C GLY A 21 -49.00 17.68 2.67
N SER A 22 -49.49 18.88 2.99
CA SER A 22 -49.23 20.11 2.22
C SER A 22 -47.92 20.82 2.57
N ARG A 23 -47.32 20.51 3.72
CA ARG A 23 -46.14 21.23 4.25
C ARG A 23 -44.86 20.78 3.56
N LEU A 24 -44.11 21.74 3.02
CA LEU A 24 -42.74 21.54 2.52
C LEU A 24 -41.75 21.32 3.68
N LEU A 25 -40.85 20.37 3.50
CA LEU A 25 -39.78 20.08 4.46
C LEU A 25 -38.48 20.76 4.03
N LYS A 26 -37.75 21.29 5.01
CA LYS A 26 -36.42 21.85 4.79
C LYS A 26 -35.41 20.72 4.60
N VAL A 27 -34.63 20.84 3.53
CA VAL A 27 -33.54 19.92 3.20
C VAL A 27 -32.21 20.56 3.63
N ASN A 28 -31.31 19.74 4.15
CA ASN A 28 -29.93 20.11 4.41
C ASN A 28 -29.07 19.73 3.21
N THR A 29 -28.40 20.71 2.62
CA THR A 29 -27.55 20.58 1.43
C THR A 29 -26.06 20.60 1.72
N LYS A 30 -25.64 20.71 3.00
CA LYS A 30 -24.22 20.61 3.37
C LYS A 30 -23.77 19.14 3.35
N GLY A 31 -22.85 18.80 2.45
CA GLY A 31 -22.42 17.43 2.20
C GLY A 31 -23.55 16.62 1.54
N CYS A 32 -23.69 15.34 1.89
CA CYS A 32 -24.79 14.53 1.31
C CYS A 32 -26.15 15.09 1.73
N ILE A 33 -27.02 15.26 0.73
CA ILE A 33 -28.33 15.91 0.89
C ILE A 33 -29.24 15.07 1.80
N ARG A 34 -29.83 15.70 2.83
CA ARG A 34 -30.63 15.02 3.85
C ARG A 34 -31.89 15.78 4.25
N VAL A 35 -32.90 15.06 4.72
CA VAL A 35 -34.16 15.62 5.22
C VAL A 35 -34.59 14.91 6.51
N SER A 36 -35.27 15.64 7.41
CA SER A 36 -35.82 15.04 8.64
C SER A 36 -37.15 14.36 8.35
N ILE A 37 -37.21 13.03 8.49
CA ILE A 37 -38.42 12.22 8.40
C ILE A 37 -38.65 11.57 9.77
N ARG A 38 -39.82 11.79 10.38
CA ARG A 38 -40.13 11.31 11.75
C ARG A 38 -39.01 11.61 12.76
N ARG A 39 -38.46 12.84 12.71
CA ARG A 39 -37.35 13.34 13.55
C ARG A 39 -36.00 12.62 13.35
N LYS A 40 -35.86 11.79 12.31
CA LYS A 40 -34.59 11.16 11.92
C LYS A 40 -34.09 11.77 10.61
N MET A 41 -32.80 12.08 10.53
CA MET A 41 -32.18 12.55 9.29
C MET A 41 -32.00 11.37 8.33
N ARG A 42 -32.67 11.42 7.18
CA ARG A 42 -32.57 10.43 6.09
C ARG A 42 -31.84 11.04 4.90
N LEU A 43 -31.10 10.22 4.14
CA LEU A 43 -30.50 10.62 2.88
C LEU A 43 -31.58 10.84 1.83
N LEU A 44 -31.54 11.96 1.12
CA LEU A 44 -32.53 12.26 0.10
C LEU A 44 -32.42 11.29 -1.09
N ALA A 45 -31.20 10.87 -1.44
CA ALA A 45 -30.95 9.84 -2.45
C ALA A 45 -31.59 8.49 -2.08
N GLU A 46 -31.57 8.11 -0.81
CA GLU A 46 -32.17 6.85 -0.35
C GLU A 46 -33.69 6.91 -0.49
N LEU A 47 -34.29 8.04 -0.13
CA LEU A 47 -35.73 8.29 -0.29
C LEU A 47 -36.16 8.29 -1.76
N LEU A 48 -35.35 8.87 -2.65
CA LEU A 48 -35.58 8.85 -4.10
C LEU A 48 -35.48 7.41 -4.64
N ALA A 49 -34.41 6.70 -4.29
CA ALA A 49 -34.17 5.33 -4.73
C ALA A 49 -35.27 4.37 -4.25
N GLU A 50 -35.66 4.40 -2.96
CA GLU A 50 -36.73 3.53 -2.45
C GLU A 50 -38.08 3.79 -3.14
N THR A 51 -38.34 5.05 -3.51
CA THR A 51 -39.63 5.47 -4.08
C THR A 51 -39.73 5.23 -5.59
N TYR A 52 -38.63 5.40 -6.32
CA TYR A 52 -38.64 5.38 -7.79
C TYR A 52 -37.90 4.19 -8.41
N LEU A 53 -36.86 3.67 -7.75
CA LEU A 53 -36.13 2.47 -8.19
C LEU A 53 -36.62 1.20 -7.48
N GLY A 54 -37.39 1.35 -6.40
CA GLY A 54 -37.82 0.25 -5.54
C GLY A 54 -36.78 -0.11 -4.49
N MET A 55 -37.22 -0.70 -3.38
CA MET A 55 -36.35 -1.11 -2.28
C MET A 55 -35.86 -2.56 -2.52
N PRO A 56 -34.55 -2.84 -2.37
CA PRO A 56 -34.04 -4.21 -2.41
C PRO A 56 -34.67 -5.05 -1.30
N SER A 57 -35.02 -6.29 -1.63
CA SER A 57 -35.80 -7.18 -0.75
C SER A 57 -35.09 -7.59 0.54
N ASP A 58 -33.76 -7.53 0.56
CA ASP A 58 -32.94 -7.93 1.71
C ASP A 58 -32.72 -6.81 2.75
N GLY A 59 -33.02 -5.55 2.40
CA GLY A 59 -32.82 -4.36 3.25
C GLY A 59 -31.36 -4.05 3.62
N GLN A 60 -30.36 -4.71 3.01
CA GLN A 60 -28.95 -4.53 3.36
C GLN A 60 -28.17 -3.66 2.36
N HIS A 61 -28.81 -3.26 1.26
CA HIS A 61 -28.20 -2.45 0.22
C HIS A 61 -28.03 -0.98 0.64
N THR A 62 -27.00 -0.33 0.10
CA THR A 62 -26.77 1.12 0.28
C THR A 62 -26.91 1.84 -1.05
N VAL A 63 -27.54 3.01 -1.06
CA VAL A 63 -27.60 3.87 -2.25
C VAL A 63 -26.24 4.51 -2.50
N CYS A 64 -25.75 4.42 -3.73
CA CYS A 64 -24.53 5.08 -4.18
C CYS A 64 -24.79 6.00 -5.37
N TYR A 65 -23.81 6.86 -5.66
CA TYR A 65 -23.84 7.86 -6.73
C TYR A 65 -22.82 7.44 -7.79
N LEU A 66 -23.29 7.23 -9.02
CA LEU A 66 -22.49 6.71 -10.13
C LEU A 66 -21.36 7.65 -10.57
N ASP A 67 -21.46 8.93 -10.26
CA ASP A 67 -20.47 9.97 -10.51
C ASP A 67 -19.70 10.42 -9.25
N GLY A 68 -19.94 9.74 -8.12
CA GLY A 68 -19.40 10.08 -6.82
C GLY A 68 -19.88 11.41 -6.22
N ASP A 69 -20.69 12.18 -6.95
CA ASP A 69 -21.25 13.45 -6.48
C ASP A 69 -22.52 13.18 -5.70
N ASN A 70 -22.40 13.28 -4.38
CA ASN A 70 -23.53 13.06 -3.46
C ASN A 70 -24.60 14.17 -3.49
N THR A 71 -24.44 15.17 -4.35
CA THR A 71 -25.43 16.20 -4.64
C THR A 71 -26.20 15.94 -5.94
N ASN A 72 -25.69 15.08 -6.83
CA ASN A 72 -26.38 14.67 -8.04
C ASN A 72 -27.42 13.58 -7.73
N LEU A 73 -28.65 14.02 -7.53
CA LEU A 73 -29.81 13.18 -7.19
C LEU A 73 -30.56 12.62 -8.40
N SER A 74 -30.03 12.75 -9.62
CA SER A 74 -30.65 12.14 -10.80
C SER A 74 -30.84 10.64 -10.57
N LEU A 75 -32.02 10.10 -10.88
CA LEU A 75 -32.30 8.66 -10.72
C LEU A 75 -31.34 7.80 -11.55
N GLU A 76 -30.88 8.31 -12.70
CA GLU A 76 -29.87 7.65 -13.55
C GLU A 76 -28.47 7.66 -12.92
N ASN A 77 -28.26 8.46 -11.87
CA ASN A 77 -27.02 8.52 -11.10
C ASN A 77 -27.11 7.67 -9.81
N LEU A 78 -28.31 7.29 -9.36
CA LEU A 78 -28.53 6.54 -8.14
C LEU A 78 -28.66 5.05 -8.42
N TYR A 79 -28.08 4.23 -7.54
CA TYR A 79 -28.25 2.78 -7.62
C TYR A 79 -28.01 2.12 -6.27
N TRP A 80 -28.66 0.96 -6.09
CA TRP A 80 -28.48 0.12 -4.91
C TRP A 80 -27.22 -0.73 -5.06
N VAL A 81 -26.42 -0.75 -4.01
CA VAL A 81 -25.21 -1.58 -3.96
C VAL A 81 -25.36 -2.60 -2.86
N ASP A 82 -25.16 -3.87 -3.22
CA ASP A 82 -25.22 -5.00 -2.31
C ASP A 82 -24.09 -4.92 -1.25
N PRO A 83 -24.24 -5.53 -0.06
CA PRO A 83 -23.25 -5.48 1.01
C PRO A 83 -21.85 -5.98 0.63
N TRP A 84 -21.75 -6.77 -0.44
CA TRP A 84 -20.52 -7.38 -0.93
C TRP A 84 -19.91 -6.60 -2.09
N PHE A 85 -20.60 -5.55 -2.57
CA PHE A 85 -20.16 -4.66 -3.64
C PHE A 85 -19.91 -5.38 -4.97
N ASN A 86 -20.46 -6.59 -5.12
CA ASN A 86 -20.26 -7.44 -6.28
C ASN A 86 -20.87 -6.81 -7.53
N GLN A 87 -21.96 -6.06 -7.37
CA GLN A 87 -22.71 -5.45 -8.46
C GLN A 87 -22.35 -4.00 -8.75
N ILE A 88 -21.20 -3.45 -8.29
CA ILE A 88 -20.78 -2.12 -8.76
C ILE A 88 -20.55 -2.23 -10.28
N PRO A 89 -21.38 -1.57 -11.11
CA PRO A 89 -21.38 -1.82 -12.56
C PRO A 89 -20.27 -1.06 -13.28
N LYS A 90 -19.65 -0.08 -12.61
CA LYS A 90 -18.69 0.83 -13.20
C LYS A 90 -17.26 0.44 -12.91
N GLN A 91 -16.45 0.42 -13.97
CA GLN A 91 -15.00 0.31 -13.89
C GLN A 91 -14.31 1.64 -13.58
N THR A 92 -14.99 2.76 -13.84
CA THR A 92 -14.49 4.11 -13.57
C THR A 92 -15.56 5.00 -12.95
N THR A 93 -15.15 5.96 -12.14
CA THR A 93 -16.02 7.02 -11.60
C THR A 93 -15.26 8.33 -11.57
N ARG A 94 -16.00 9.44 -11.43
CA ARG A 94 -15.42 10.72 -11.03
C ARG A 94 -15.68 10.95 -9.55
N PHE A 95 -14.86 11.79 -8.92
CA PHE A 95 -15.07 12.30 -7.56
C PHE A 95 -14.21 13.56 -7.39
N GLU A 96 -14.78 14.67 -6.93
CA GLU A 96 -14.07 15.96 -6.77
C GLU A 96 -13.23 16.36 -8.00
N GLY A 97 -13.78 16.17 -9.20
CA GLY A 97 -13.13 16.53 -10.47
C GLY A 97 -12.03 15.56 -10.93
N LYS A 98 -11.69 14.53 -10.16
CA LYS A 98 -10.71 13.50 -10.52
C LYS A 98 -11.40 12.23 -11.02
N GLU A 99 -10.70 11.51 -11.89
CA GLU A 99 -11.12 10.18 -12.36
C GLU A 99 -10.49 9.08 -11.49
N PHE A 100 -11.28 8.06 -11.18
CA PHE A 100 -10.92 6.93 -10.34
C PHE A 100 -11.28 5.62 -11.04
N PHE A 101 -10.41 4.63 -10.89
CA PHE A 101 -10.49 3.32 -11.55
C PHE A 101 -10.65 2.23 -10.50
N ARG A 102 -11.55 1.27 -10.75
CA ARG A 102 -11.86 0.21 -9.80
C ARG A 102 -10.63 -0.67 -9.60
N MET A 103 -10.29 -0.95 -8.34
CA MET A 103 -9.21 -1.88 -8.01
C MET A 103 -9.73 -3.32 -8.04
N ASP A 104 -10.02 -3.84 -9.24
CA ASP A 104 -10.71 -5.12 -9.42
C ASP A 104 -9.94 -6.34 -8.91
N TRP A 105 -8.62 -6.24 -8.79
CA TRP A 105 -7.78 -7.28 -8.20
C TRP A 105 -7.92 -7.36 -6.67
N LEU A 106 -8.61 -6.42 -6.01
CA LEU A 106 -8.98 -6.54 -4.61
C LEU A 106 -10.16 -7.49 -4.43
N GLU A 107 -10.14 -8.24 -3.33
CA GLU A 107 -11.24 -9.13 -2.97
C GLU A 107 -12.50 -8.36 -2.58
N THR A 108 -12.34 -7.12 -2.13
CA THR A 108 -13.43 -6.19 -1.90
C THR A 108 -13.51 -5.23 -3.07
N LYS A 109 -14.70 -5.05 -3.62
CA LYS A 109 -14.91 -4.26 -4.84
C LYS A 109 -15.24 -2.79 -4.58
N GLN A 110 -15.14 -2.34 -3.33
CA GLN A 110 -15.60 -1.02 -2.87
C GLN A 110 -14.60 0.13 -3.09
N TYR A 111 -13.40 -0.15 -3.58
CA TYR A 111 -12.34 0.85 -3.67
C TYR A 111 -11.89 1.12 -5.10
N PHE A 112 -11.64 2.39 -5.36
CA PHE A 112 -11.13 2.89 -6.62
C PHE A 112 -9.87 3.72 -6.35
N ILE A 113 -9.02 3.87 -7.35
CA ILE A 113 -7.77 4.64 -7.26
C ILE A 113 -7.61 5.56 -8.48
N SER A 114 -7.13 6.78 -8.28
CA SER A 114 -6.80 7.70 -9.37
C SER A 114 -5.38 7.47 -9.90
N LYS A 115 -5.05 8.05 -11.05
CA LYS A 115 -3.67 8.04 -11.58
C LYS A 115 -2.67 8.77 -10.67
N SER A 116 -3.14 9.64 -9.77
CA SER A 116 -2.30 10.30 -8.76
C SER A 116 -2.09 9.48 -7.48
N GLY A 117 -2.72 8.30 -7.38
CA GLY A 117 -2.66 7.44 -6.19
C GLY A 117 -3.64 7.82 -5.08
N ASP A 118 -4.62 8.69 -5.35
CA ASP A 118 -5.71 8.97 -4.41
C ASP A 118 -6.66 7.77 -4.38
N ILE A 119 -7.07 7.32 -3.19
CA ILE A 119 -7.95 6.16 -3.04
C ILE A 119 -9.33 6.62 -2.61
N LEU A 120 -10.35 6.24 -3.37
CA LEU A 120 -11.76 6.49 -3.07
C LEU A 120 -12.38 5.22 -2.47
N ASN A 121 -12.98 5.34 -1.29
CA ASN A 121 -13.96 4.37 -0.82
C ASN A 121 -15.31 4.76 -1.43
N PHE A 122 -15.72 4.02 -2.45
CA PHE A 122 -16.90 4.31 -3.24
C PHE A 122 -18.18 4.21 -2.40
N SER A 123 -18.29 3.18 -1.55
CA SER A 123 -19.47 2.98 -0.69
C SER A 123 -19.70 4.11 0.29
N LYS A 124 -18.60 4.67 0.82
CA LYS A 124 -18.64 5.79 1.78
C LYS A 124 -18.60 7.15 1.09
N GLN A 125 -18.37 7.19 -0.22
CA GLN A 125 -18.19 8.41 -1.01
C GLN A 125 -17.15 9.34 -0.38
N LYS A 126 -15.99 8.76 -0.04
CA LYS A 126 -14.92 9.45 0.71
C LYS A 126 -13.54 9.00 0.25
N LEU A 127 -12.63 9.95 0.15
CA LEU A 127 -11.21 9.66 0.02
C LEU A 127 -10.67 8.99 1.28
N VAL A 128 -9.83 7.98 1.08
CA VAL A 128 -9.12 7.27 2.13
C VAL A 128 -7.87 8.04 2.49
N VAL A 129 -7.72 8.38 3.76
CA VAL A 129 -6.50 9.03 4.26
C VAL A 129 -5.42 7.97 4.46
N SER A 130 -4.45 7.93 3.55
CA SER A 130 -3.28 7.05 3.66
C SER A 130 -2.27 7.60 4.66
N GLN A 131 -1.61 6.70 5.39
CA GLN A 131 -0.59 7.03 6.39
C GLN A 131 0.76 6.46 5.98
N LYS A 132 1.85 7.16 6.30
CA LYS A 132 3.21 6.63 6.08
C LYS A 132 3.48 5.50 7.06
N ASP A 133 4.14 4.45 6.61
CA ASP A 133 4.74 3.46 7.49
C ASP A 133 6.11 3.92 8.02
N SER A 134 6.76 3.07 8.81
CA SER A 134 8.08 3.33 9.40
C SER A 134 9.19 3.51 8.35
N ILE A 135 8.97 3.06 7.11
CA ILE A 135 9.93 3.16 6.01
C ILE A 135 9.54 4.23 4.99
N GLY A 136 8.48 5.01 5.25
CA GLY A 136 8.06 6.19 4.51
C GLY A 136 7.04 5.98 3.39
N TYR A 137 6.58 4.75 3.13
CA TYR A 137 5.58 4.50 2.08
C TYR A 137 4.16 4.75 2.61
N LEU A 138 3.33 5.39 1.78
CA LEU A 138 1.91 5.52 2.08
C LEU A 138 1.24 4.14 2.04
N ARG A 139 0.43 3.86 3.08
CA ARG A 139 -0.31 2.61 3.25
C ARG A 139 -1.81 2.84 3.14
N PHE A 140 -2.44 1.87 2.51
CA PHE A 140 -3.88 1.75 2.35
C PHE A 140 -4.36 0.50 3.06
N THR A 141 -5.25 0.68 4.04
CA THR A 141 -5.89 -0.44 4.76
C THR A 141 -7.31 -0.62 4.26
N TYR A 142 -7.64 -1.84 3.87
CA TYR A 142 -8.97 -2.25 3.46
C TYR A 142 -9.46 -3.43 4.29
N TYR A 143 -10.77 -3.66 4.24
CA TYR A 143 -11.41 -4.74 4.98
C TYR A 143 -12.02 -5.73 4.02
N ILE A 144 -11.83 -7.00 4.33
CA ILE A 144 -12.44 -8.13 3.65
C ILE A 144 -13.26 -8.93 4.65
N LEU A 145 -14.27 -9.63 4.17
CA LEU A 145 -15.03 -10.58 4.95
C LEU A 145 -14.49 -11.98 4.64
N LYS A 146 -13.99 -12.68 5.65
CA LYS A 146 -13.46 -14.04 5.53
C LYS A 146 -14.08 -14.88 6.64
N LYS A 147 -14.80 -15.95 6.27
CA LYS A 147 -15.52 -16.84 7.20
C LYS A 147 -16.45 -16.07 8.17
N GLY A 148 -17.22 -15.12 7.65
CA GLY A 148 -18.14 -14.29 8.44
C GLY A 148 -17.46 -13.27 9.38
N LYS A 149 -16.12 -13.18 9.40
CA LYS A 149 -15.38 -12.22 10.21
C LYS A 149 -14.73 -11.14 9.35
N ARG A 150 -14.80 -9.90 9.83
CA ARG A 150 -14.14 -8.75 9.22
C ARG A 150 -12.63 -8.83 9.50
N ASN A 151 -11.83 -8.93 8.45
CA ASN A 151 -10.38 -8.94 8.51
C ASN A 151 -9.83 -7.69 7.83
N ARG A 152 -8.72 -7.17 8.34
CA ARG A 152 -8.01 -6.03 7.72
C ARG A 152 -6.83 -6.52 6.90
N LYS A 153 -6.59 -5.89 5.75
CA LYS A 153 -5.39 -6.03 4.94
C LYS A 153 -4.79 -4.65 4.69
N THR A 154 -3.48 -4.59 4.54
CA THR A 154 -2.76 -3.34 4.26
C THR A 154 -1.85 -3.55 3.07
N ILE A 155 -1.86 -2.60 2.13
CA ILE A 155 -0.98 -2.57 0.96
C ILE A 155 -0.35 -1.18 0.83
N ALA A 156 0.80 -1.08 0.16
CA ALA A 156 1.35 0.23 -0.20
C ALA A 156 0.57 0.86 -1.36
N VAL A 157 0.40 2.18 -1.31
CA VAL A 157 -0.38 2.93 -2.30
C VAL A 157 0.24 2.85 -3.69
N HIS A 158 1.58 2.93 -3.82
CA HIS A 158 2.25 2.78 -5.11
C HIS A 158 1.97 1.42 -5.75
N ILE A 159 1.94 0.33 -4.96
CA ILE A 159 1.59 -1.01 -5.47
C ILE A 159 0.15 -1.05 -5.94
N ALA A 160 -0.76 -0.50 -5.13
CA ALA A 160 -2.17 -0.46 -5.49
C ALA A 160 -2.40 0.36 -6.78
N CYS A 161 -1.69 1.47 -6.93
CA CYS A 161 -1.76 2.32 -8.13
C CYS A 161 -1.23 1.56 -9.34
N TYR A 162 0.02 1.09 -9.30
CA TYR A 162 0.65 0.41 -10.42
C TYR A 162 -0.15 -0.82 -10.88
N LYS A 163 -0.53 -1.71 -9.96
CA LYS A 163 -1.29 -2.92 -10.29
C LYS A 163 -2.65 -2.63 -10.93
N THR A 164 -3.25 -1.48 -10.63
CA THR A 164 -4.55 -1.10 -11.23
C THR A 164 -4.40 -0.63 -12.68
N PHE A 165 -3.29 0.00 -13.03
CA PHE A 165 -3.02 0.49 -14.39
C PHE A 165 -2.15 -0.46 -15.23
N ASN A 166 -1.56 -1.47 -14.59
CA ASN A 166 -0.71 -2.49 -15.19
C ASN A 166 -1.15 -3.88 -14.70
N PRO A 167 -2.28 -4.43 -15.22
CA PRO A 167 -2.85 -5.69 -14.73
C PRO A 167 -1.93 -6.91 -14.95
N ASP A 168 -1.06 -6.85 -15.96
CA ASP A 168 -0.09 -7.91 -16.28
C ASP A 168 1.19 -7.84 -15.41
N PHE A 169 1.23 -6.97 -14.40
CA PHE A 169 2.37 -6.82 -13.50
C PHE A 169 2.65 -8.10 -12.71
N ASP A 170 3.89 -8.62 -12.82
CA ASP A 170 4.35 -9.79 -12.10
C ASP A 170 5.05 -9.43 -10.79
N SER A 171 4.30 -9.50 -9.69
CA SER A 171 4.82 -9.25 -8.35
C SER A 171 5.79 -10.31 -7.81
N LEU A 172 6.00 -11.44 -8.51
CA LEU A 172 6.95 -12.48 -8.07
C LEU A 172 8.39 -12.12 -8.43
N HIS A 173 8.59 -11.41 -9.55
CA HIS A 173 9.91 -11.13 -10.10
C HIS A 173 10.25 -9.64 -10.18
N GLN A 174 9.26 -8.76 -9.98
CA GLN A 174 9.43 -7.32 -10.08
C GLN A 174 9.01 -6.58 -8.81
N GLU A 175 9.73 -5.50 -8.52
CA GLU A 175 9.41 -4.50 -7.53
C GLU A 175 8.92 -3.23 -8.23
N ILE A 176 8.13 -2.42 -7.53
CA ILE A 176 7.69 -1.12 -8.06
C ILE A 176 8.58 -0.04 -7.48
N ASN A 177 9.35 0.61 -8.35
CA ASN A 177 10.24 1.71 -8.01
C ASN A 177 9.55 3.07 -8.21
N HIS A 178 10.00 4.06 -7.44
CA HIS A 178 9.68 5.48 -7.62
C HIS A 178 10.83 6.14 -8.38
N LYS A 179 10.60 6.53 -9.64
CA LYS A 179 11.65 7.10 -10.52
C LYS A 179 12.35 8.33 -9.93
N ASN A 180 11.62 9.13 -9.16
CA ASN A 180 12.14 10.32 -8.49
C ASN A 180 12.63 10.08 -7.05
N GLY A 181 12.59 8.84 -6.54
CA GLY A 181 12.96 8.50 -5.17
C GLY A 181 11.98 8.94 -4.07
N VAL A 182 10.90 9.64 -4.42
CA VAL A 182 9.93 10.18 -3.45
C VAL A 182 8.83 9.14 -3.20
N LYS A 183 8.94 8.40 -2.09
CA LYS A 183 8.03 7.30 -1.68
C LYS A 183 6.55 7.68 -1.53
N THR A 184 6.24 8.98 -1.45
CA THR A 184 4.86 9.50 -1.35
C THR A 184 4.29 9.93 -2.70
N ASP A 185 5.11 10.04 -3.74
CA ASP A 185 4.68 10.41 -5.08
C ASP A 185 4.23 9.17 -5.84
N ASN A 186 2.98 8.77 -5.61
CA ASN A 186 2.39 7.55 -6.18
C ASN A 186 1.74 7.79 -7.54
N ARG A 187 2.07 8.88 -8.24
CA ARG A 187 1.57 9.13 -9.59
C ARG A 187 2.04 8.01 -10.53
N ILE A 188 1.14 7.48 -11.34
CA ILE A 188 1.46 6.35 -12.22
C ILE A 188 2.65 6.64 -13.14
N GLU A 189 2.79 7.88 -13.65
CA GLU A 189 3.93 8.26 -14.48
C GLU A 189 5.29 8.19 -13.75
N ASN A 190 5.28 8.30 -12.41
CA ASN A 190 6.47 8.24 -11.55
C ASN A 190 6.82 6.81 -11.10
N LEU A 191 5.99 5.82 -11.42
CA LEU A 191 6.21 4.43 -11.02
C LEU A 191 6.73 3.60 -12.19
N GLU A 192 7.50 2.57 -11.88
CA GLU A 192 8.00 1.58 -12.85
C GLU A 192 8.20 0.22 -12.19
N ALA A 193 7.97 -0.85 -12.94
CA ALA A 193 8.35 -2.20 -12.53
C ALA A 193 9.80 -2.47 -12.91
N VAL A 194 10.60 -2.86 -11.94
CA VAL A 194 12.04 -3.15 -12.08
C VAL A 194 12.38 -4.43 -11.32
N SER A 195 13.45 -5.10 -11.69
CA SER A 195 14.02 -6.16 -10.86
C SER A 195 14.57 -5.60 -9.55
N HIS A 196 14.74 -6.47 -8.55
CA HIS A 196 15.38 -6.09 -7.28
C HIS A 196 16.78 -5.48 -7.49
N ALA A 197 17.56 -6.04 -8.42
CA ALA A 197 18.91 -5.57 -8.72
C ALA A 197 18.91 -4.15 -9.32
N GLU A 198 17.98 -3.87 -10.25
CA GLU A 198 17.82 -2.55 -10.85
C GLU A 198 17.34 -1.51 -9.82
N ASN A 199 16.36 -1.87 -8.98
CA ASN A 199 15.89 -0.99 -7.91
C ASN A 199 17.03 -0.64 -6.93
N MET A 200 17.82 -1.64 -6.56
CA MET A 200 19.00 -1.48 -5.71
C MET A 200 20.05 -0.57 -6.35
N LYS A 201 20.34 -0.76 -7.64
CA LYS A 201 21.26 0.09 -8.40
C LYS A 201 20.76 1.54 -8.44
N HIS A 202 19.48 1.75 -8.78
CA HIS A 202 18.87 3.07 -8.80
C HIS A 202 18.98 3.78 -7.44
N ALA A 203 18.73 3.06 -6.34
CA ALA A 203 18.85 3.61 -4.99
C ALA A 203 20.28 4.08 -4.66
N PHE A 204 21.32 3.39 -5.15
CA PHE A 204 22.70 3.86 -5.02
C PHE A 204 23.00 5.06 -5.93
N ASP A 205 22.61 4.98 -7.21
CA ASP A 205 22.86 6.02 -8.21
C ASP A 205 22.21 7.36 -7.81
N THR A 206 21.05 7.31 -7.15
CA THR A 206 20.31 8.48 -6.65
C THR A 206 20.68 8.90 -5.23
N GLY A 207 21.60 8.19 -4.57
CA GLY A 207 22.01 8.48 -3.20
C GLY A 207 20.98 8.17 -2.11
N LEU A 208 19.85 7.53 -2.46
CA LEU A 208 18.84 7.04 -1.50
C LEU A 208 19.41 5.94 -0.58
N ARG A 209 20.43 5.23 -1.05
CA ARG A 209 21.21 4.28 -0.28
C ARG A 209 22.68 4.64 -0.36
N GLN A 210 23.32 4.73 0.80
CA GLN A 210 24.76 4.95 0.89
C GLN A 210 25.49 3.61 1.05
N VAL A 211 26.65 3.50 0.42
CA VAL A 211 27.54 2.37 0.66
C VAL A 211 28.09 2.52 2.08
N LYS A 212 27.83 1.53 2.93
CA LYS A 212 28.18 1.59 4.36
C LYS A 212 29.70 1.63 4.60
N TYR A 213 30.48 1.12 3.65
CA TYR A 213 31.94 1.05 3.70
C TYR A 213 32.52 1.40 2.33
N SER A 214 33.71 2.03 2.29
CA SER A 214 34.35 2.32 1.00
C SER A 214 34.72 1.03 0.27
N ARG A 215 34.81 1.11 -1.06
CA ARG A 215 35.32 0.00 -1.88
C ARG A 215 36.72 -0.42 -1.45
N ASP A 216 37.54 0.52 -0.97
CA ASP A 216 38.91 0.23 -0.54
C ASP A 216 38.93 -0.66 0.71
N VAL A 217 38.08 -0.37 1.71
CA VAL A 217 37.97 -1.19 2.93
C VAL A 217 37.43 -2.58 2.59
N ALA A 218 36.39 -2.67 1.75
CA ALA A 218 35.85 -3.97 1.32
C ALA A 218 36.87 -4.76 0.48
N GLY A 219 37.63 -4.08 -0.38
CA GLY A 219 38.65 -4.67 -1.24
C GLY A 219 39.87 -5.17 -0.46
N ASP A 220 40.34 -4.45 0.56
CA ASP A 220 41.43 -4.91 1.42
C ASP A 220 41.03 -6.16 2.22
N ILE A 221 39.81 -6.18 2.79
CA ILE A 221 39.27 -7.37 3.45
C ILE A 221 39.17 -8.53 2.46
N ALA A 222 38.67 -8.29 1.25
CA ALA A 222 38.58 -9.32 0.22
C ALA A 222 39.95 -9.88 -0.16
N SER A 223 40.96 -9.01 -0.36
CA SER A 223 42.33 -9.45 -0.65
C SER A 223 42.87 -10.36 0.46
N LYS A 224 42.65 -10.02 1.73
CA LYS A 224 43.12 -10.80 2.88
C LYS A 224 42.38 -12.14 3.01
N VAL A 225 41.07 -12.16 2.81
CA VAL A 225 40.28 -13.40 2.79
C VAL A 225 40.76 -14.32 1.66
N LEU A 226 40.91 -13.78 0.45
CA LEU A 226 41.30 -14.53 -0.75
C LEU A 226 42.76 -15.01 -0.70
N SER A 227 43.63 -14.36 0.08
CA SER A 227 45.00 -14.83 0.34
C SER A 227 45.07 -15.91 1.44
N GLY A 228 43.93 -16.40 1.93
CA GLY A 228 43.84 -17.47 2.94
C GLY A 228 43.99 -17.01 4.39
N LYS A 229 43.90 -15.70 4.68
CA LYS A 229 44.01 -15.20 6.05
C LYS A 229 42.74 -15.54 6.84
N SER A 230 42.90 -16.00 8.08
CA SER A 230 41.77 -16.33 8.96
C SER A 230 40.92 -15.09 9.26
N TRP A 231 39.60 -15.28 9.30
CA TRP A 231 38.63 -14.25 9.73
C TRP A 231 39.02 -13.64 11.09
N THR A 232 39.56 -14.42 12.03
CA THR A 232 39.97 -13.92 13.36
C THR A 232 41.11 -12.91 13.28
N ASP A 233 42.05 -13.12 12.36
CA ASP A 233 43.24 -12.28 12.22
C ASP A 233 42.89 -11.00 11.47
N ILE A 234 42.06 -11.10 10.42
CA ILE A 234 41.46 -9.94 9.75
C ILE A 234 40.66 -9.12 10.77
N TYR A 235 39.84 -9.78 11.59
CA TYR A 235 39.04 -9.11 12.60
C TYR A 235 39.87 -8.37 13.64
N ARG A 236 41.01 -8.93 14.09
CA ARG A 236 41.93 -8.26 15.02
C ARG A 236 42.57 -7.01 14.41
N GLU A 237 42.96 -7.06 13.14
CA GLU A 237 43.49 -5.88 12.42
C GLU A 237 42.44 -4.80 12.22
N TYR A 238 41.21 -5.20 11.92
CA TYR A 238 40.08 -4.30 11.71
C TYR A 238 39.36 -3.87 13.00
N LEU A 239 39.83 -4.36 14.16
CA LEU A 239 39.46 -3.86 15.48
C LEU A 239 40.32 -2.67 15.91
N ALA A 240 41.38 -2.34 15.13
CA ALA A 240 42.27 -1.22 15.43
C ALA A 240 41.49 0.11 15.38
N PRO A 241 41.59 0.98 16.40
CA PRO A 241 40.84 2.24 16.50
C PRO A 241 40.99 3.18 15.30
N GLU A 242 42.09 3.02 14.56
CA GLU A 242 42.56 3.85 13.46
C GLU A 242 41.62 3.85 12.24
N LEU A 243 40.79 2.81 12.10
CA LEU A 243 39.83 2.65 11.01
C LEU A 243 38.43 3.17 11.36
N GLY A 244 38.18 3.56 12.62
CA GLY A 244 36.89 4.11 13.06
C GLY A 244 35.68 3.16 12.99
N LEU A 245 35.90 1.85 12.82
CA LEU A 245 34.85 0.84 12.75
C LEU A 245 34.55 0.24 14.13
N THR A 246 33.27 0.02 14.41
CA THR A 246 32.83 -0.74 15.60
C THR A 246 33.04 -2.24 15.41
N LYS A 247 33.15 -2.99 16.52
CA LYS A 247 33.24 -4.47 16.52
C LYS A 247 32.17 -5.12 15.63
N GLN A 248 30.93 -4.65 15.74
CA GLN A 248 29.81 -5.16 14.94
C GLN A 248 29.96 -4.84 13.45
N GLN A 249 30.47 -3.66 13.11
CA GLN A 249 30.69 -3.25 11.72
C GLN A 249 31.81 -4.08 11.07
N SER A 250 32.94 -4.25 11.76
CA SER A 250 34.06 -5.09 11.30
C SER A 250 33.61 -6.53 11.11
N PHE A 251 32.90 -7.11 12.08
CA PHE A 251 32.33 -8.46 11.96
C PHE A 251 31.42 -8.61 10.74
N SER A 252 30.45 -7.69 10.60
CA SER A 252 29.46 -7.74 9.52
C SER A 252 30.11 -7.62 8.14
N LEU A 253 31.13 -6.76 8.02
CA LEU A 253 31.83 -6.54 6.76
C LEU A 253 32.68 -7.75 6.35
N ILE A 254 33.45 -8.32 7.28
CA ILE A 254 34.26 -9.50 6.98
C ILE A 254 33.35 -10.69 6.62
N ASN A 255 32.26 -10.90 7.34
CA ASN A 255 31.29 -11.95 7.00
C ASN A 255 30.65 -11.73 5.63
N ALA A 256 30.35 -10.48 5.25
CA ALA A 256 29.78 -10.20 3.93
C ALA A 256 30.75 -10.61 2.81
N VAL A 257 32.06 -10.36 2.98
CA VAL A 257 33.09 -10.71 2.02
C VAL A 257 33.36 -12.22 1.99
N VAL A 258 33.52 -12.85 3.16
CA VAL A 258 33.79 -14.31 3.29
C VAL A 258 32.71 -15.15 2.64
N ASN A 259 31.44 -14.73 2.74
CA ASN A 259 30.31 -15.46 2.15
C ASN A 259 30.04 -15.13 0.68
N ASN A 260 30.74 -14.14 0.11
CA ASN A 260 30.54 -13.71 -1.28
C ASN A 260 31.87 -13.51 -2.01
N GLN A 261 32.83 -14.42 -1.81
CA GLN A 261 34.18 -14.31 -2.38
C GLN A 261 34.17 -14.19 -3.92
N ASP A 262 33.23 -14.85 -4.58
CA ASP A 262 33.06 -14.80 -6.04
C ASP A 262 32.76 -13.39 -6.57
N ALA A 263 32.14 -12.53 -5.75
CA ALA A 263 31.85 -11.13 -6.11
C ALA A 263 33.11 -10.23 -6.11
N TYR A 264 34.25 -10.75 -5.65
CA TYR A 264 35.53 -10.04 -5.55
C TYR A 264 36.65 -10.73 -6.35
N MET A 265 36.30 -11.52 -7.38
CA MET A 265 37.29 -12.23 -8.19
C MET A 265 38.18 -11.30 -9.03
N ASP A 266 37.71 -10.08 -9.31
CA ASP A 266 38.52 -9.01 -9.88
C ASP A 266 39.68 -8.61 -8.94
N VAL A 267 39.47 -8.61 -7.62
CA VAL A 267 40.51 -8.42 -6.61
C VAL A 267 41.55 -9.55 -6.68
N LYS A 268 41.09 -10.80 -6.86
CA LYS A 268 41.99 -11.97 -7.02
C LYS A 268 42.93 -11.79 -8.21
N GLN A 269 42.39 -11.36 -9.34
CA GLN A 269 43.15 -11.12 -10.57
C GLN A 269 44.14 -9.96 -10.42
N LYS A 270 43.71 -8.85 -9.81
CA LYS A 270 44.54 -7.65 -9.57
C LYS A 270 45.74 -7.94 -8.65
N HIS A 271 45.59 -8.86 -7.70
CA HIS A 271 46.64 -9.22 -6.75
C HIS A 271 47.46 -10.47 -7.15
N GLY A 272 47.24 -11.02 -8.35
CA GLY A 272 48.03 -12.16 -8.85
C GLY A 272 47.84 -13.46 -8.04
N LEU A 273 46.71 -13.60 -7.34
CA LEU A 273 46.42 -14.76 -6.50
C LEU A 273 45.97 -15.92 -7.41
N THR A 274 46.87 -16.87 -7.72
CA THR A 274 46.58 -18.04 -8.56
C THR A 274 45.61 -19.01 -7.87
N GLN A 275 44.91 -19.85 -8.64
CA GLN A 275 44.07 -20.91 -8.09
C GLN A 275 44.94 -21.99 -7.42
N GLY A 276 45.23 -21.79 -6.13
CA GLY A 276 45.87 -22.77 -5.27
C GLY A 276 44.95 -23.08 -4.08
N SER A 277 44.35 -24.27 -4.12
CA SER A 277 43.64 -25.01 -3.07
C SER A 277 43.65 -24.39 -1.66
N THR A 278 42.48 -23.98 -1.15
CA THR A 278 42.20 -24.08 0.28
C THR A 278 40.71 -24.32 0.49
N THR A 279 40.35 -25.59 0.67
CA THR A 279 39.09 -26.00 1.29
C THR A 279 39.09 -25.43 2.71
N ILE A 280 38.39 -24.32 2.94
CA ILE A 280 38.08 -23.88 4.30
C ILE A 280 36.80 -24.59 4.70
N SER A 281 36.93 -25.51 5.66
CA SER A 281 35.85 -26.26 6.26
C SER A 281 34.80 -25.31 6.85
N LYS A 282 33.54 -25.53 6.46
CA LYS A 282 32.37 -25.02 7.19
C LYS A 282 32.31 -25.76 8.52
N GLU A 283 32.94 -25.25 9.56
CA GLU A 283 32.68 -25.68 10.93
C GLU A 283 32.28 -24.52 11.83
N SER A 284 31.13 -24.72 12.48
CA SER A 284 30.63 -24.05 13.70
C SER A 284 29.79 -22.78 13.52
N THR A 285 28.59 -22.95 12.98
CA THR A 285 27.39 -22.27 13.50
C THR A 285 27.00 -22.90 14.85
N VAL A 286 26.29 -22.16 15.72
CA VAL A 286 25.75 -22.51 17.08
C VAL A 286 26.72 -22.08 18.20
N GLN A 287 26.40 -21.20 19.18
CA GLN A 287 25.15 -20.73 19.78
C GLN A 287 25.38 -19.37 20.47
N ALA A 288 24.50 -18.39 20.25
CA ALA A 288 24.35 -17.22 21.12
C ALA A 288 22.89 -17.15 21.58
N ASN A 289 22.61 -17.80 22.71
CA ASN A 289 21.43 -17.63 23.58
C ASN A 289 22.01 -17.69 25.00
N GLY A 290 21.66 -16.89 25.99
CA GLY A 290 20.69 -15.82 26.10
C GLY A 290 20.85 -15.24 27.50
N THR A 291 20.50 -13.97 27.64
CA THR A 291 20.33 -13.24 28.90
C THR A 291 19.42 -13.98 29.88
N GLY A 292 19.91 -14.25 31.09
CA GLY A 292 19.10 -14.66 32.24
C GLY A 292 19.26 -13.63 33.35
N ASN A 293 18.30 -12.72 33.45
CA ASN A 293 18.20 -11.68 34.47
C ASN A 293 17.77 -12.30 35.81
N GLY A 294 18.27 -11.74 36.91
CA GLY A 294 18.09 -12.26 38.26
C GLY A 294 16.66 -12.21 38.81
N GLY A 295 16.43 -13.05 39.81
CA GLY A 295 15.23 -13.08 40.65
C GLY A 295 15.40 -14.11 41.77
N THR A 296 15.72 -13.63 42.97
CA THR A 296 15.59 -14.32 44.26
C THR A 296 15.12 -13.30 45.29
N PRO A 297 14.47 -13.74 46.37
CA PRO A 297 13.25 -14.55 46.45
C PRO A 297 11.98 -13.67 46.53
#